data_AF-A0A453BN18-F1
#
_entry.id   AF-A0A453BN18-F1
#
_cell.length_a   1.000
_cell.length_b   1.000
_cell.length_c   1.000
_cell.angle_alpha   90.00
_cell.angle_beta   90.00
_cell.angle_gamma   90.00
#
_symmetry.space_group_name_H-M   'P 1'
#
loop_
_entity.id
_entity.type
_entity.pdbx_description
1 polymer ?
#
loop_
_entity_poly.entity_id
_entity_poly.type
_entity_poly.pdbx_seq_one_letter_code
_entity_poly.pdbx_strand_id
1 'polypeptide(L)'
;MCLFQGDFSEPCEAVRGERRGGGTGPSGTMGKLHGCVLIAGTGTIAYGFTSDGREARAAGAGPVLGDWGSGYGISAQALTAVVRAYDGRGPETVLTNNILDFLGLASPDELIGWTYEDQSWARIADILPVVVESAEAGDEVANKILHNSVGELASSVKAVVQRLALSGEDGKDLFPLVMVGKVLEANQRWDIGKEVISCVTKTYPGAYPIHPEVEPAVGAALLAWNAIASELDGDLRAAA
;
A
#
# COMPACT_ATOMS: atom_id res chain seq x y z
N MET A 1 -6.48 -10.80 14.25
CA MET A 1 -7.84 -10.68 13.68
C MET A 1 -7.71 -9.97 12.35
N CYS A 2 -7.98 -10.68 11.25
CA CYS A 2 -7.84 -10.22 9.87
C CYS A 2 -8.69 -8.97 9.63
N LEU A 3 -8.10 -7.77 9.61
CA LEU A 3 -8.83 -6.52 9.34
C LEU A 3 -9.34 -6.41 7.88
N PHE A 4 -9.06 -7.40 7.03
CA PHE A 4 -9.43 -7.39 5.62
C PHE A 4 -10.07 -8.71 5.15
N GLN A 5 -10.73 -9.44 6.07
CA GLN A 5 -11.69 -10.51 5.71
C GLN A 5 -13.12 -9.97 5.49
N GLY A 6 -13.26 -8.68 5.18
CA GLY A 6 -14.44 -8.21 4.48
C GLY A 6 -14.37 -8.72 3.05
N ASP A 7 -15.42 -9.40 2.61
CA ASP A 7 -15.61 -9.82 1.23
C ASP A 7 -15.51 -8.57 0.32
N PHE A 8 -14.34 -8.31 -0.29
CA PHE A 8 -14.21 -7.29 -1.34
C PHE A 8 -14.97 -7.67 -2.63
N SER A 9 -15.68 -8.81 -2.63
CA SER A 9 -16.71 -9.13 -3.63
C SER A 9 -17.99 -8.31 -3.42
N GLU A 10 -18.18 -7.71 -2.24
CA GLU A 10 -19.16 -6.66 -2.03
C GLU A 10 -18.45 -5.30 -1.86
N PRO A 11 -18.78 -4.29 -2.69
CA PRO A 11 -18.23 -2.96 -2.48
C PRO A 11 -18.62 -2.47 -1.08
N CYS A 12 -17.64 -1.92 -0.37
CA CYS A 12 -17.75 -1.33 0.96
C CYS A 12 -19.11 -0.58 1.10
N GLU A 13 -19.95 -0.93 2.08
CA GLU A 13 -21.26 -0.28 2.28
C GLU A 13 -21.17 1.25 2.39
N ALA A 14 -20.00 1.79 2.75
CA ALA A 14 -19.70 3.23 2.72
C ALA A 14 -19.76 3.88 1.33
N VAL A 15 -19.67 3.10 0.25
CA VAL A 15 -19.82 3.54 -1.16
C VAL A 15 -21.28 3.40 -1.64
N ARG A 16 -22.14 2.67 -0.91
CA ARG A 16 -23.57 2.45 -1.24
C ARG A 16 -24.52 3.50 -0.66
N GLY A 17 -24.07 4.76 -0.52
CA GLY A 17 -24.84 5.88 0.03
C GLY A 17 -26.35 5.82 -0.28
N GLU A 18 -27.12 5.56 0.77
CA GLU A 18 -28.58 5.68 0.95
C GLU A 18 -29.51 5.44 -0.25
N ARG A 19 -30.07 4.22 -0.32
CA ARG A 19 -31.43 4.05 -0.84
C ARG A 19 -32.44 4.57 0.18
N ARG A 20 -33.01 5.74 -0.08
CA ARG A 20 -34.39 6.07 0.34
C ARG A 20 -35.08 6.91 -0.73
N GLY A 21 -36.09 6.34 -1.38
CA GLY A 21 -37.04 7.06 -2.23
C GLY A 21 -37.10 6.51 -3.67
N GLY A 22 -38.29 6.12 -4.11
CA GLY A 22 -38.53 5.37 -5.34
C GLY A 22 -38.33 6.17 -6.62
N GLY A 23 -37.92 5.45 -7.68
CA GLY A 23 -37.81 5.95 -9.04
C GLY A 23 -37.07 4.95 -9.92
N THR A 24 -37.79 4.11 -10.65
CA THR A 24 -37.24 3.25 -11.71
C THR A 24 -36.91 4.11 -12.94
N GLY A 25 -35.62 4.34 -13.18
CA GLY A 25 -35.09 4.92 -14.42
C GLY A 25 -33.63 4.50 -14.64
N PRO A 26 -33.19 4.19 -15.88
CA PRO A 26 -31.81 3.84 -16.18
C PRO A 26 -30.98 5.12 -16.29
N SER A 27 -30.58 5.68 -15.15
CA SER A 27 -29.73 6.87 -15.07
C SER A 27 -28.99 6.87 -13.73
N GLY A 28 -28.16 5.84 -13.54
CA GLY A 28 -27.19 5.79 -12.44
C GLY A 28 -25.89 6.42 -12.90
N THR A 29 -25.80 7.75 -12.93
CA THR A 29 -24.51 8.45 -12.99
C THR A 29 -23.94 8.49 -11.57
N MET A 30 -23.50 7.32 -11.08
CA MET A 30 -22.42 7.28 -10.09
C MET A 30 -21.19 7.84 -10.79
N GLY A 31 -20.54 8.84 -10.19
CA GLY A 31 -19.29 9.39 -10.69
C GLY A 31 -18.34 8.24 -11.08
N LYS A 32 -17.76 8.33 -12.28
CA LYS A 32 -16.99 7.22 -12.87
C LYS A 32 -15.68 7.02 -12.11
N LEU A 33 -15.65 6.02 -11.23
CA LEU A 33 -14.45 5.51 -10.58
C LEU A 33 -13.37 5.20 -11.62
N HIS A 34 -12.24 5.93 -11.59
CA HIS A 34 -11.12 5.68 -12.51
C HIS A 34 -9.77 5.91 -11.81
N GLY A 35 -8.91 4.90 -11.86
CA GLY A 35 -7.54 4.98 -11.32
C GLY A 35 -7.15 3.78 -10.46
N CYS A 36 -6.09 3.95 -9.68
CA CYS A 36 -5.55 2.92 -8.80
C CYS A 36 -5.34 3.49 -7.40
N VAL A 37 -5.72 2.72 -6.36
CA VAL A 37 -5.27 2.92 -4.98
C VAL A 37 -4.18 1.92 -4.66
N LEU A 38 -3.14 2.38 -3.98
CA LEU A 38 -2.16 1.56 -3.28
C LEU A 38 -2.29 1.85 -1.78
N ILE A 39 -2.60 0.81 -1.02
CA ILE A 39 -2.65 0.87 0.44
C ILE A 39 -1.47 0.05 0.96
N ALA A 40 -0.61 0.65 1.79
CA ALA A 40 0.43 -0.09 2.50
C ALA A 40 0.55 0.37 3.96
N GLY A 41 0.17 -0.53 4.87
CA GLY A 41 0.25 -0.40 6.33
C GLY A 41 0.78 -1.71 6.90
N THR A 42 0.09 -2.28 7.88
CA THR A 42 0.42 -3.64 8.37
C THR A 42 0.34 -4.70 7.25
N GLY A 43 -0.65 -4.57 6.35
CA GLY A 43 -0.75 -5.33 5.10
C GLY A 43 -0.60 -4.40 3.88
N THR A 44 -0.74 -4.93 2.67
CA THR A 44 -0.70 -4.13 1.44
C THR A 44 -1.72 -4.60 0.42
N ILE A 45 -2.27 -3.69 -0.38
CA ILE A 45 -3.15 -4.00 -1.51
C ILE A 45 -3.06 -2.90 -2.57
N ALA A 46 -3.02 -3.29 -3.84
CA ALA A 46 -3.32 -2.40 -4.96
C ALA A 46 -4.71 -2.76 -5.50
N TYR A 47 -5.55 -1.75 -5.71
CA TYR A 47 -6.91 -1.93 -6.21
C TYR A 47 -7.22 -0.84 -7.22
N GLY A 48 -7.90 -1.17 -8.32
CA GLY A 48 -8.17 -0.21 -9.39
C GLY A 48 -9.56 -0.35 -9.96
N PHE A 49 -10.01 0.73 -10.57
CA PHE A 49 -11.31 0.84 -11.21
C PHE A 49 -11.19 1.56 -12.55
N THR A 50 -12.05 1.19 -13.49
CA THR A 50 -12.21 1.87 -14.77
C THR A 50 -13.59 2.51 -14.84
N SER A 51 -13.71 3.51 -15.72
CA SER A 51 -14.92 4.32 -15.88
C SER A 51 -16.13 3.53 -16.43
N ASP A 52 -15.89 2.35 -17.00
CA ASP A 52 -16.88 1.35 -17.44
C ASP A 52 -17.22 0.32 -16.36
N GLY A 53 -16.70 0.49 -15.13
CA GLY A 53 -17.03 -0.33 -13.96
C GLY A 53 -16.23 -1.62 -13.81
N ARG A 54 -15.14 -1.83 -14.57
CA ARG A 54 -14.23 -2.96 -14.33
C ARG A 54 -13.35 -2.66 -13.12
N GLU A 55 -12.99 -3.72 -12.41
CA GLU A 55 -12.13 -3.66 -11.23
C GLU A 55 -11.02 -4.71 -11.31
N ALA A 56 -9.89 -4.43 -10.67
CA ALA A 56 -8.81 -5.38 -10.51
C ALA A 56 -8.06 -5.14 -9.21
N ARG A 57 -7.50 -6.22 -8.65
CA ARG A 57 -6.66 -6.16 -7.46
C ARG A 57 -5.34 -6.90 -7.64
N ALA A 58 -4.35 -6.50 -6.85
CA ALA A 58 -3.09 -7.20 -6.66
C ALA A 58 -2.63 -7.05 -5.20
N ALA A 59 -1.86 -8.04 -4.71
CA ALA A 59 -1.58 -8.22 -3.27
C ALA A 59 -2.87 -8.30 -2.43
N GLY A 60 -2.78 -8.07 -1.12
CA GLY A 60 -3.91 -8.12 -0.19
C GLY A 60 -4.35 -9.53 0.14
N ALA A 61 -3.49 -10.52 -0.10
CA ALA A 61 -3.74 -11.93 0.19
C ALA A 61 -3.26 -12.32 1.60
N GLY A 62 -2.63 -11.37 2.32
CA GLY A 62 -2.06 -11.58 3.63
C GLY A 62 -0.56 -11.90 3.58
N PRO A 63 0.10 -11.89 4.74
CA PRO A 63 1.56 -11.97 4.85
C PRO A 63 2.15 -13.29 4.38
N VAL A 64 1.41 -14.39 4.49
CA VAL A 64 1.85 -15.71 4.02
C VAL A 64 1.88 -15.77 2.49
N LEU A 65 1.02 -15.01 1.82
CA LEU A 65 0.77 -15.09 0.38
C LEU A 65 1.44 -13.95 -0.41
N GLY A 66 2.32 -13.17 0.23
CA GLY A 66 3.21 -12.27 -0.48
C GLY A 66 2.94 -10.78 -0.33
N ASP A 67 2.34 -10.35 0.77
CA ASP A 67 2.25 -8.94 1.14
C ASP A 67 3.64 -8.37 1.59
N TRP A 68 4.70 -8.63 0.82
CA TRP A 68 6.10 -8.34 1.16
C TRP A 68 6.45 -6.86 1.22
N GLY A 69 5.67 -6.03 0.51
CA GLY A 69 5.77 -4.57 0.56
C GLY A 69 5.07 -3.93 1.76
N SER A 70 4.38 -4.71 2.60
CA SER A 70 3.73 -4.20 3.81
C SER A 70 4.71 -3.99 4.95
N GLY A 71 4.30 -3.27 5.99
CA GLY A 71 5.06 -3.13 7.22
C GLY A 71 5.36 -4.48 7.86
N TYR A 72 4.40 -5.41 7.87
CA TYR A 72 4.67 -6.79 8.30
C TYR A 72 5.73 -7.44 7.41
N GLY A 73 5.58 -7.35 6.09
CA GLY A 73 6.46 -7.98 5.12
C GLY A 73 7.90 -7.49 5.23
N ILE A 74 8.09 -6.18 5.39
CA ILE A 74 9.40 -5.55 5.60
C ILE A 74 10.02 -6.03 6.90
N SER A 75 9.28 -5.97 8.00
CA SER A 75 9.77 -6.39 9.32
C SER A 75 10.07 -7.87 9.41
N ALA A 76 9.24 -8.73 8.80
CA ALA A 76 9.46 -10.17 8.76
C ALA A 76 10.73 -10.54 7.98
N GLN A 77 11.02 -9.82 6.89
CA GLN A 77 12.29 -9.96 6.17
C GLN A 77 13.47 -9.52 7.02
N ALA A 78 13.33 -8.44 7.81
CA ALA A 78 14.37 -7.98 8.72
C ALA A 78 14.65 -8.97 9.85
N LEU A 79 13.61 -9.49 10.52
CA LEU A 79 13.74 -10.57 11.52
C LEU A 79 14.41 -11.81 10.93
N THR A 80 14.02 -12.20 9.71
CA THR A 80 14.66 -13.30 8.98
C THR A 80 16.14 -13.01 8.73
N ALA A 81 16.51 -11.78 8.39
CA ALA A 81 17.89 -11.38 8.18
C ALA A 81 18.73 -11.47 9.47
N VAL A 82 18.17 -11.07 10.61
CA VAL A 82 18.81 -11.20 11.93
C VAL A 82 19.09 -12.67 12.26
N VAL A 83 18.10 -13.56 12.12
CA VAL A 83 18.28 -15.00 12.35
C VAL A 83 19.32 -15.58 11.39
N ARG A 84 19.31 -15.18 10.12
CA ARG A 84 20.31 -15.63 9.14
C ARG A 84 21.72 -15.17 9.50
N ALA A 85 21.89 -13.94 9.98
CA ALA A 85 23.19 -13.43 10.43
C ALA A 85 23.69 -14.25 11.64
N TYR A 86 22.80 -14.51 12.60
CA TYR A 86 23.10 -15.31 13.78
C TYR A 86 23.53 -16.75 13.42
N ASP A 87 22.87 -17.38 12.45
CA ASP A 87 23.25 -18.70 11.94
C ASP A 87 24.56 -18.72 11.10
N GLY A 88 25.17 -17.55 10.83
CA GLY A 88 26.30 -17.42 9.89
C GLY A 88 25.91 -17.57 8.41
N ARG A 89 24.62 -17.48 8.08
CA ARG A 89 24.05 -17.58 6.71
C ARG A 89 23.84 -16.21 6.05
N GLY A 90 24.17 -15.13 6.73
CA GLY A 90 24.04 -13.75 6.28
C GLY A 90 25.10 -12.86 6.93
N PRO A 91 25.29 -11.63 6.42
CA PRO A 91 26.23 -10.69 7.01
C PRO A 91 25.71 -10.19 8.37
N GLU A 92 26.63 -10.00 9.31
CA GLU A 92 26.36 -9.29 10.56
C GLU A 92 26.34 -7.78 10.28
N THR A 93 25.29 -7.09 10.72
CA THR A 93 25.05 -5.68 10.39
C THR A 93 24.41 -4.96 11.59
N VAL A 94 24.35 -3.62 11.54
CA VAL A 94 23.78 -2.82 12.63
C VAL A 94 22.29 -3.08 12.84
N LEU A 95 21.59 -3.56 11.80
CA LEU A 95 20.19 -3.99 11.86
C LEU A 95 19.93 -4.99 12.99
N THR A 96 20.85 -5.92 13.26
CA THR A 96 20.69 -6.91 14.34
C THR A 96 20.59 -6.24 15.69
N ASN A 97 21.56 -5.39 16.04
CA ASN A 97 21.58 -4.73 17.35
C ASN A 97 20.40 -3.77 17.50
N ASN A 98 20.08 -3.00 16.45
CA ASN A 98 18.96 -2.07 16.48
C ASN A 98 17.62 -2.77 16.73
N ILE A 99 17.39 -3.94 16.11
CA ILE A 99 16.17 -4.73 16.35
C ILE A 99 16.15 -5.32 17.76
N LEU A 100 17.27 -5.88 18.25
CA LEU A 100 17.32 -6.43 19.61
C LEU A 100 17.08 -5.35 20.66
N ASP A 101 17.69 -4.18 20.50
CA ASP A 101 17.50 -3.03 21.39
C ASP A 101 16.05 -2.54 21.39
N PHE A 102 15.43 -2.43 20.21
CA PHE A 102 14.01 -2.06 20.08
C PHE A 102 13.08 -3.07 20.76
N LEU A 103 13.38 -4.36 20.66
CA LEU A 103 12.58 -5.44 21.25
C LEU A 103 12.90 -5.70 22.72
N GLY A 104 13.97 -5.12 23.26
CA GLY A 104 14.46 -5.37 24.62
C GLY A 104 15.01 -6.78 24.83
N LEU A 105 15.59 -7.39 23.79
CA LEU A 105 16.11 -8.75 23.81
C LEU A 105 17.64 -8.76 23.98
N ALA A 106 18.17 -9.72 24.73
CA ALA A 106 19.61 -9.78 24.98
C ALA A 106 20.38 -10.54 23.89
N SER A 107 19.69 -11.37 23.10
CA SER A 107 20.31 -12.17 22.03
C SER A 107 19.33 -12.54 20.91
N PRO A 108 19.82 -12.84 19.69
CA PRO A 108 18.98 -13.34 18.61
C PRO A 108 18.22 -14.64 18.90
N ASP A 109 18.70 -15.49 19.82
CA ASP A 109 18.01 -16.72 20.24
C ASP A 109 16.63 -16.44 20.84
N GLU A 110 16.47 -15.30 21.52
CA GLU A 110 15.21 -14.90 22.15
C GLU A 110 14.13 -14.52 21.13
N LEU A 111 14.50 -14.24 19.87
CA LEU A 111 13.56 -13.90 18.80
C LEU A 111 12.55 -15.01 18.53
N ILE A 112 12.94 -16.28 18.72
CA ILE A 112 12.03 -17.42 18.55
C ILE A 112 10.89 -17.30 19.56
N GLY A 113 11.23 -17.18 20.85
CA GLY A 113 10.25 -17.04 21.92
C GLY A 113 9.38 -15.80 21.71
N TRP A 114 10.01 -14.66 21.44
CA TRP A 114 9.32 -13.40 21.18
C TRP A 114 8.33 -13.51 20.02
N THR A 115 8.72 -14.10 18.89
CA THR A 115 7.86 -14.21 17.68
C THR A 115 6.64 -15.11 17.91
N TYR A 116 6.82 -16.22 18.61
CA TYR A 116 5.73 -17.20 18.81
C TYR A 116 4.83 -16.90 20.03
N GLU A 117 5.24 -15.99 20.91
CA GLU A 117 4.41 -15.52 22.04
C GLU A 117 3.17 -14.75 21.57
N ASP A 118 3.31 -13.87 20.58
CA ASP A 118 2.21 -13.13 19.96
C ASP A 118 2.42 -13.00 18.45
N GLN A 119 1.50 -13.63 17.71
CA GLN A 119 1.47 -13.69 16.24
C GLN A 119 0.77 -12.48 15.59
N SER A 120 0.53 -11.41 16.35
CA SER A 120 -0.04 -10.16 15.85
C SER A 120 0.79 -9.58 14.72
N TRP A 121 0.16 -9.39 13.56
CA TRP A 121 0.84 -8.78 12.41
C TRP A 121 1.23 -7.33 12.69
N ALA A 122 0.45 -6.62 13.50
CA ALA A 122 0.76 -5.24 13.89
C ALA A 122 2.05 -5.18 14.70
N ARG A 123 2.23 -6.10 15.65
CA ARG A 123 3.44 -6.20 16.49
C ARG A 123 4.70 -6.41 15.65
N ILE A 124 4.63 -7.24 14.62
CA ILE A 124 5.74 -7.42 13.67
C ILE A 124 5.93 -6.15 12.83
N ALA A 125 4.84 -5.56 12.31
CA ALA A 125 4.91 -4.35 11.50
C ALA A 125 5.50 -3.14 12.26
N ASP A 126 5.38 -3.08 13.59
CA ASP A 126 5.95 -2.02 14.42
C ASP A 126 7.49 -1.97 14.41
N ILE A 127 8.17 -2.99 13.90
CA ILE A 127 9.63 -3.00 13.70
C ILE A 127 10.05 -2.14 12.48
N LEU A 128 9.12 -1.80 11.57
CA LEU A 128 9.42 -1.08 10.33
C LEU A 128 10.27 0.20 10.53
N PRO A 129 9.98 1.09 11.50
CA PRO A 129 10.79 2.28 11.73
C PRO A 129 12.27 1.96 11.98
N VAL A 130 12.56 0.90 12.73
CA VAL A 130 13.93 0.44 13.02
C VAL A 130 14.65 -0.01 11.75
N VAL A 131 13.94 -0.66 10.84
CA VAL A 131 14.48 -1.07 9.53
C VAL A 131 14.81 0.16 8.69
N VAL A 132 13.92 1.15 8.68
CA VAL A 132 14.15 2.43 7.99
C VAL A 132 15.36 3.15 8.57
N GLU A 133 15.43 3.34 9.88
CA GLU A 133 16.55 3.99 10.57
C GLU A 133 17.88 3.27 10.30
N SER A 134 17.89 1.95 10.31
CA SER A 134 19.08 1.15 9.98
C SER A 134 19.53 1.39 8.54
N ALA A 135 18.59 1.43 7.59
CA ALA A 135 18.91 1.73 6.20
C ALA A 135 19.43 3.17 6.01
N GLU A 136 18.85 4.14 6.71
CA GLU A 136 19.32 5.53 6.73
C GLU A 136 20.72 5.68 7.33
N ALA A 137 21.10 4.81 8.26
CA ALA A 137 22.45 4.69 8.81
C ALA A 137 23.45 3.99 7.87
N GLY A 138 23.00 3.52 6.69
CA GLY A 138 23.86 2.90 5.68
C GLY A 138 23.93 1.38 5.76
N ASP A 139 23.04 0.73 6.51
CA ASP A 139 22.96 -0.73 6.57
C ASP A 139 22.54 -1.33 5.23
N GLU A 140 23.42 -2.12 4.60
CA GLU A 140 23.18 -2.68 3.26
C GLU A 140 22.03 -3.70 3.25
N VAL A 141 21.82 -4.44 4.33
CA VAL A 141 20.75 -5.45 4.43
C VAL A 141 19.41 -4.75 4.54
N ALA A 142 19.30 -3.75 5.42
CA ALA A 142 18.10 -2.95 5.56
C ALA A 142 17.75 -2.22 4.25
N ASN A 143 18.74 -1.59 3.60
CA ASN A 143 18.55 -0.95 2.29
C ASN A 143 18.01 -1.94 1.24
N LYS A 144 18.59 -3.15 1.18
CA LYS A 144 18.12 -4.19 0.25
C LYS A 144 16.68 -4.61 0.53
N ILE A 145 16.29 -4.77 1.79
CA ILE A 145 14.91 -5.11 2.18
C ILE A 145 13.94 -4.01 1.71
N LEU A 146 14.27 -2.74 1.94
CA LEU A 146 13.42 -1.62 1.51
C LEU A 146 13.30 -1.53 -0.01
N HIS A 147 14.41 -1.68 -0.74
CA HIS A 147 14.38 -1.69 -2.22
C HIS A 147 13.55 -2.84 -2.79
N ASN A 148 13.67 -4.05 -2.22
CA ASN A 148 12.83 -5.18 -2.63
C ASN A 148 11.35 -4.88 -2.37
N SER A 149 11.04 -4.29 -1.22
CA SER A 149 9.66 -3.96 -0.82
C SER A 149 9.03 -2.90 -1.72
N VAL A 150 9.81 -1.89 -2.14
CA VAL A 150 9.41 -0.93 -3.19
C VAL A 150 9.09 -1.66 -4.49
N GLY A 151 9.91 -2.64 -4.88
CA GLY A 151 9.69 -3.46 -6.07
C GLY A 151 8.37 -4.22 -6.03
N GLU A 152 8.02 -4.81 -4.88
CA GLU A 152 6.77 -5.56 -4.67
C GLU A 152 5.53 -4.65 -4.73
N LEU A 153 5.60 -3.47 -4.09
CA LEU A 153 4.54 -2.45 -4.13
C LEU A 153 4.32 -1.94 -5.55
N ALA A 154 5.41 -1.56 -6.23
CA ALA A 154 5.34 -1.07 -7.60
C ALA A 154 4.79 -2.15 -8.55
N SER A 155 5.21 -3.41 -8.39
CA SER A 155 4.71 -4.53 -9.20
C SER A 155 3.21 -4.76 -9.01
N SER A 156 2.72 -4.60 -7.79
CA SER A 156 1.29 -4.69 -7.47
C SER A 156 0.48 -3.61 -8.21
N VAL A 157 0.94 -2.35 -8.17
CA VAL A 157 0.32 -1.25 -8.94
C VAL A 157 0.35 -1.54 -10.44
N LYS A 158 1.51 -1.94 -10.98
CA LYS A 158 1.67 -2.23 -12.41
C LYS A 158 0.73 -3.34 -12.88
N ALA A 159 0.54 -4.39 -12.06
CA ALA A 159 -0.37 -5.48 -12.37
C ALA A 159 -1.84 -5.01 -12.47
N VAL A 160 -2.27 -4.08 -11.61
CA VAL A 160 -3.62 -3.50 -11.69
C VAL A 160 -3.76 -2.60 -12.92
N VAL A 161 -2.81 -1.69 -13.13
CA VAL A 161 -2.79 -0.78 -14.30
C VAL A 161 -2.85 -1.55 -15.61
N GLN A 162 -2.06 -2.62 -15.74
CA GLN A 162 -2.03 -3.45 -16.93
C GLN A 162 -3.34 -4.21 -17.17
N ARG A 163 -3.94 -4.84 -16.15
CA ARG A 163 -5.20 -5.59 -16.30
C ARG A 163 -6.38 -4.71 -16.68
N LEU A 164 -6.38 -3.48 -16.20
CA LEU A 164 -7.45 -2.52 -16.44
C LEU A 164 -7.20 -1.62 -17.65
N ALA A 165 -5.97 -1.64 -18.20
CA ALA A 165 -5.50 -0.72 -19.23
C ALA A 165 -5.69 0.75 -18.82
N LEU A 166 -5.39 1.09 -17.55
CA LEU A 166 -5.59 2.46 -17.01
C LEU A 166 -4.73 3.50 -17.72
N SER A 167 -3.60 3.09 -18.31
CA SER A 167 -2.69 3.96 -19.04
C SER A 167 -2.99 4.08 -20.54
N GLY A 168 -4.13 3.56 -21.01
CA GLY A 168 -4.47 3.54 -22.44
C GLY A 168 -3.62 2.59 -23.27
N GLU A 169 -3.90 2.52 -24.57
CA GLU A 169 -3.20 1.63 -25.52
C GLU A 169 -1.71 2.00 -25.67
N ASP A 170 -1.40 3.30 -25.63
CA ASP A 170 -0.03 3.83 -25.77
C ASP A 170 0.75 3.88 -24.45
N GLY A 171 0.13 3.50 -23.33
CA GLY A 171 0.75 3.49 -21.99
C GLY A 171 0.99 4.87 -21.37
N LYS A 172 0.37 5.93 -21.89
CA LYS A 172 0.63 7.33 -21.55
C LYS A 172 -0.57 8.08 -20.97
N ASP A 173 -1.75 7.47 -20.96
CA ASP A 173 -2.94 8.14 -20.44
C ASP A 173 -2.76 8.47 -18.96
N LEU A 174 -3.33 9.61 -18.57
CA LEU A 174 -3.27 10.08 -17.20
C LEU A 174 -4.23 9.27 -16.33
N PHE A 175 -3.75 8.76 -15.20
CA PHE A 175 -4.59 8.13 -14.19
C PHE A 175 -4.10 8.44 -12.77
N PRO A 176 -5.02 8.63 -11.82
CA PRO A 176 -4.63 8.89 -10.44
C PRO A 176 -4.10 7.62 -9.78
N LEU A 177 -2.99 7.76 -9.06
CA LEU A 177 -2.46 6.76 -8.14
C LEU A 177 -2.61 7.28 -6.71
N VAL A 178 -3.66 6.87 -6.02
CA VAL A 178 -3.90 7.25 -4.62
C VAL A 178 -3.06 6.36 -3.72
N MET A 179 -2.26 6.96 -2.85
CA MET A 179 -1.32 6.26 -1.97
C MET A 179 -1.68 6.49 -0.52
N VAL A 180 -1.96 5.42 0.22
CA VAL A 180 -2.38 5.52 1.62
C VAL A 180 -1.71 4.50 2.54
N GLY A 181 -1.46 4.91 3.77
CA GLY A 181 -0.95 4.08 4.85
C GLY A 181 0.49 4.41 5.23
N LYS A 182 0.83 4.06 6.49
CA LYS A 182 2.07 4.45 7.17
C LYS A 182 3.36 4.07 6.43
N VAL A 183 3.34 3.01 5.63
CA VAL A 183 4.52 2.59 4.84
C VAL A 183 4.83 3.60 3.73
N LEU A 184 3.81 4.31 3.22
CA LEU A 184 3.92 5.27 2.12
C LEU A 184 4.04 6.71 2.59
N GLU A 185 4.01 6.94 3.91
CA GLU A 185 4.28 8.24 4.52
C GLU A 185 5.78 8.56 4.43
N ALA A 186 6.11 9.83 4.18
CA ALA A 186 7.50 10.24 3.99
C ALA A 186 8.30 10.18 5.30
N ASN A 187 9.44 9.48 5.31
CA ASN A 187 10.45 9.60 6.38
C ASN A 187 11.59 10.54 5.93
N GLN A 188 12.53 10.83 6.83
CA GLN A 188 13.48 11.92 6.65
C GLN A 188 14.50 11.67 5.54
N ARG A 189 15.04 10.44 5.39
CA ARG A 189 16.02 10.10 4.35
C ARG A 189 15.59 8.93 3.47
N TRP A 190 14.83 7.97 4.01
CA TRP A 190 14.24 6.87 3.25
C TRP A 190 12.75 7.08 3.01
N ASP A 191 12.36 7.31 1.75
CA ASP A 191 10.96 7.54 1.37
C ASP A 191 10.46 6.43 0.41
N ILE A 192 9.82 5.41 0.98
CA ILE A 192 9.27 4.27 0.23
C ILE A 192 8.22 4.76 -0.78
N GLY A 193 7.38 5.73 -0.39
CA GLY A 193 6.35 6.29 -1.24
C GLY A 193 6.93 6.91 -2.52
N LYS A 194 7.93 7.78 -2.37
CA LYS A 194 8.64 8.39 -3.51
C LYS A 194 9.31 7.36 -4.42
N GLU A 195 9.96 6.35 -3.85
CA GLU A 195 10.60 5.30 -4.67
C GLU A 195 9.58 4.44 -5.42
N VAL A 196 8.42 4.14 -4.83
CA VAL A 196 7.32 3.47 -5.53
C VAL A 196 6.83 4.33 -6.70
N ILE A 197 6.61 5.63 -6.48
CA ILE A 197 6.20 6.57 -7.54
C ILE A 197 7.23 6.60 -8.67
N SER A 198 8.52 6.67 -8.34
CA SER A 198 9.63 6.63 -9.30
C SER A 198 9.60 5.33 -10.13
N CYS A 199 9.40 4.18 -9.48
CA CYS A 199 9.31 2.88 -10.14
C CYS A 199 8.07 2.74 -11.05
N VAL A 200 6.92 3.30 -10.65
CA VAL A 200 5.68 3.25 -11.43
C VAL A 200 5.76 4.20 -12.62
N THR A 201 6.16 5.46 -12.41
CA THR A 201 6.22 6.50 -13.45
C THR A 201 7.25 6.22 -14.55
N LYS A 202 8.33 5.48 -14.25
CA LYS A 202 9.25 4.94 -15.26
C LYS A 202 8.57 4.04 -16.29
N THR A 203 7.52 3.32 -15.88
CA THR A 203 6.75 2.42 -16.77
C THR A 203 5.49 3.10 -17.29
N TYR A 204 4.84 3.91 -16.45
CA TYR A 204 3.59 4.61 -16.75
C TYR A 204 3.74 6.11 -16.48
N PRO A 205 4.27 6.90 -17.43
CA PRO A 205 4.51 8.33 -17.24
C PRO A 205 3.26 9.15 -16.91
N GLY A 206 2.07 8.64 -17.25
CA GLY A 206 0.80 9.27 -16.93
C GLY A 206 0.27 9.03 -15.51
N ALA A 207 0.96 8.20 -14.70
CA ALA A 207 0.59 8.00 -13.30
C ALA A 207 0.90 9.26 -12.49
N TYR A 208 -0.12 9.87 -11.87
CA TYR A 208 0.09 11.02 -10.97
C TYR A 208 -0.30 10.66 -9.53
N PRO A 209 0.63 10.80 -8.56
CA PRO A 209 0.38 10.41 -7.18
C PRO A 209 -0.55 11.37 -6.46
N ILE A 210 -1.42 10.82 -5.60
CA ILE A 210 -2.29 11.57 -4.71
C ILE A 210 -2.11 11.01 -3.30
N HIS A 211 -1.75 11.88 -2.35
CA HIS A 211 -1.68 11.56 -0.93
C HIS A 211 -2.83 12.26 -0.21
N PRO A 212 -3.93 11.54 0.09
CA PRO A 212 -5.08 12.14 0.75
C PRO A 212 -4.78 12.41 2.24
N GLU A 213 -5.19 13.57 2.75
CA GLU A 213 -5.10 13.93 4.19
C GLU A 213 -6.21 13.26 5.04
N VAL A 214 -6.57 12.02 4.72
CA VAL A 214 -7.68 11.30 5.38
C VAL A 214 -7.33 9.83 5.60
N GLU A 215 -8.08 9.16 6.47
CA GLU A 215 -7.89 7.74 6.77
C GLU A 215 -7.93 6.85 5.50
N PRO A 216 -7.21 5.70 5.47
CA PRO A 216 -7.17 4.79 4.32
C PRO A 216 -8.52 4.43 3.70
N ALA A 217 -9.54 4.20 4.52
CA ALA A 217 -10.90 3.92 4.05
C ALA A 217 -11.53 5.13 3.33
N VAL A 218 -11.21 6.34 3.79
CA VAL A 218 -11.66 7.60 3.17
C VAL A 218 -10.83 7.91 1.91
N GLY A 219 -9.55 7.53 1.86
CA GLY A 219 -8.74 7.62 0.64
C GLY A 219 -9.28 6.75 -0.50
N ALA A 220 -9.73 5.53 -0.19
CA ALA A 220 -10.46 4.68 -1.12
C ALA A 220 -11.83 5.28 -1.50
N ALA A 221 -12.54 5.90 -0.55
CA ALA A 221 -13.78 6.62 -0.82
C ALA A 221 -13.56 7.93 -1.63
N LEU A 222 -12.40 8.59 -1.54
CA LEU A 222 -12.05 9.78 -2.30
C LEU A 222 -11.80 9.47 -3.77
N LEU A 223 -11.29 8.28 -4.10
CA LEU A 223 -11.32 7.80 -5.48
C LEU A 223 -12.75 7.65 -6.01
N ALA A 224 -13.70 7.27 -5.14
CA ALA A 224 -15.13 7.27 -5.48
C ALA A 224 -15.71 8.69 -5.59
N TRP A 225 -15.18 9.65 -4.84
CA TRP A 225 -15.73 11.00 -4.74
C TRP A 225 -15.16 12.01 -5.75
N ASN A 226 -13.90 11.90 -6.17
CA ASN A 226 -13.30 12.87 -7.11
C ASN A 226 -13.94 12.87 -8.51
N ALA A 227 -14.78 11.89 -8.82
CA ALA A 227 -15.63 11.91 -10.00
C ALA A 227 -16.87 12.83 -9.86
N ILE A 228 -17.21 13.26 -8.65
CA ILE A 228 -18.37 14.12 -8.32
C ILE A 228 -17.95 15.59 -8.25
N ALA A 229 -16.75 15.89 -7.75
CA ALA A 229 -16.29 17.27 -7.56
C ALA A 229 -16.03 18.02 -8.88
N SER A 230 -15.67 17.32 -9.96
CA SER A 230 -15.50 17.92 -11.28
C SER A 230 -16.82 18.21 -12.02
N GLU A 231 -17.93 17.57 -11.64
CA GLU A 231 -19.28 17.88 -12.15
C GLU A 231 -19.90 19.08 -11.43
N LEU A 232 -19.70 19.20 -10.10
CA LEU A 232 -20.24 20.32 -9.31
C LEU A 232 -19.64 21.68 -9.68
N ASP A 233 -18.37 21.74 -10.10
CA ASP A 233 -17.73 22.99 -10.53
C ASP A 233 -18.16 23.41 -11.97
N GLY A 234 -18.69 22.46 -12.75
CA GLY A 234 -19.29 22.70 -14.06
C GLY A 234 -20.72 23.27 -13.97
N ASP A 235 -21.53 22.73 -13.06
CA ASP A 235 -22.92 23.18 -12.87
C ASP A 235 -23.01 24.57 -12.21
N LEU A 236 -22.07 24.92 -11.34
CA LEU A 236 -21.99 26.27 -10.75
C LEU A 236 -21.58 27.36 -11.76
N ARG A 237 -20.91 27.00 -12.86
CA ARG A 237 -20.57 27.92 -13.97
C ARG A 237 -21.63 27.99 -15.07
N ALA A 238 -22.50 26.99 -15.17
CA ALA A 238 -23.64 27.01 -16.09
C ALA A 238 -24.88 27.73 -15.50
N ALA A 239 -24.87 27.98 -14.18
CA ALA A 239 -25.94 28.68 -13.46
C ALA A 239 -25.61 30.15 -13.10
N ALA A 240 -24.52 30.72 -13.64
CA ALA A 240 -24.13 32.13 -13.53
C ALA A 240 -24.15 32.81 -14.91
#